data_AF-A0A532CV77-F1
#
_entry.id   AF-A0A532CV77-F1
#
_cell.length_a   1.000
_cell.length_b   1.000
_cell.length_c   1.000
_cell.angle_alpha   90.00
_cell.angle_beta   90.00
_cell.angle_gamma   90.00
#
_symmetry.space_group_name_H-M   'P 1'
#
loop_
_entity.id
_entity.type
_entity.pdbx_description
1 polymer ?
#
loop_
_entity_poly.entity_id
_entity_poly.type
_entity_poly.pdbx_seq_one_letter_code
_entity_poly.pdbx_strand_id
1 'polypeptide(L)'
;MSTTKTNQQPSIERWVRIPDGTKVRHRSEAYDGVIDGLTEIVSGSERNPDGKTQYRVNVGDSTRLLVSENHLNILVDNKNMVLLARESELYRRSVTDRLRAVFPDDRFVTTGGKVPASKVPASIEKSQ
;
A
#
# COMPACT_ATOMS: atom_id res chain seq x y z
N MET A 1 27.15 -9.30 -20.18
CA MET A 1 26.48 -9.05 -18.89
C MET A 1 25.56 -7.85 -19.05
N SER A 2 24.25 -8.06 -19.12
CA SER A 2 23.26 -6.97 -19.06
C SER A 2 21.98 -7.52 -18.45
N THR A 3 21.81 -7.33 -17.14
CA THR A 3 20.58 -7.67 -16.43
C THR A 3 19.55 -6.58 -16.69
N THR A 4 18.62 -6.82 -17.60
CA THR A 4 17.41 -6.00 -17.76
C THR A 4 16.52 -6.22 -16.55
N LYS A 5 16.43 -5.23 -15.66
CA LYS A 5 15.38 -5.14 -14.65
C LYS A 5 14.06 -4.88 -15.38
N THR A 6 13.27 -5.92 -15.58
CA THR A 6 11.92 -5.83 -16.12
C THR A 6 11.05 -5.13 -15.07
N ASN A 7 10.92 -3.80 -15.18
CA ASN A 7 9.91 -3.06 -14.44
C ASN A 7 8.55 -3.37 -15.11
N GLN A 8 7.99 -4.54 -14.79
CA GLN A 8 6.66 -4.92 -15.25
C GLN A 8 5.64 -4.07 -14.48
N GLN A 9 5.35 -2.88 -14.99
CA GLN A 9 4.07 -2.25 -14.69
C GLN A 9 2.99 -3.21 -15.20
N PRO A 10 2.02 -3.62 -14.37
CA PRO A 10 0.93 -4.45 -14.85
C PRO A 10 0.27 -3.74 -16.03
N SER A 11 0.05 -4.46 -17.13
CA SER A 11 -0.73 -3.93 -18.25
C SER A 11 -2.09 -3.46 -17.70
N ILE A 12 -2.60 -2.34 -18.22
CA ILE A 12 -3.87 -1.73 -17.78
C ILE A 12 -5.01 -2.78 -17.74
N GLU A 13 -4.96 -3.78 -18.64
CA GLU A 13 -5.90 -4.92 -18.70
C GLU A 13 -5.95 -5.80 -17.44
N ARG A 14 -4.96 -5.72 -16.55
CA ARG A 14 -4.87 -6.56 -15.35
C ARG A 14 -4.92 -5.80 -14.03
N TRP A 15 -5.18 -4.50 -14.07
CA TRP A 15 -5.23 -3.71 -12.85
C TRP A 15 -6.42 -4.10 -11.98
N VAL A 16 -6.15 -4.53 -10.75
CA VAL A 16 -7.16 -4.78 -9.73
C VAL A 16 -7.09 -3.66 -8.69
N ARG A 17 -8.15 -2.85 -8.67
CA ARG A 17 -8.31 -1.77 -7.71
C ARG A 17 -8.40 -2.29 -6.27
N ILE A 18 -7.71 -1.63 -5.34
CA ILE A 18 -7.92 -1.80 -3.90
C ILE A 18 -9.26 -1.13 -3.52
N PRO A 19 -10.24 -1.87 -2.95
CA PRO A 19 -11.57 -1.32 -2.67
C PRO A 19 -11.56 -0.14 -1.69
N ASP A 20 -12.55 0.74 -1.83
CA ASP A 20 -12.83 1.78 -0.84
C ASP A 20 -13.15 1.16 0.53
N GLY A 21 -12.76 1.87 1.60
CA GLY A 21 -12.85 1.38 2.98
C GLY A 21 -11.67 0.50 3.40
N THR A 22 -10.75 0.16 2.48
CA THR A 22 -9.56 -0.66 2.81
C THR A 22 -8.60 0.17 3.64
N LYS A 23 -8.18 -0.37 4.79
CA LYS A 23 -7.09 0.21 5.57
C LYS A 23 -5.75 -0.07 4.90
N VAL A 24 -4.95 0.97 4.76
CA VAL A 24 -3.64 0.93 4.11
C VAL A 24 -2.60 1.64 4.95
N ARG A 25 -1.33 1.31 4.71
CA ARG A 25 -0.15 1.96 5.28
C ARG A 25 0.75 2.45 4.16
N HIS A 26 1.29 3.66 4.28
CA HIS A 26 2.28 4.11 3.31
C HIS A 26 3.59 3.30 3.44
N ARG A 27 4.22 2.96 2.33
CA ARG A 27 5.39 2.08 2.29
C ARG A 27 6.65 2.72 2.90
N SER A 28 6.83 4.02 2.70
CA SER A 28 8.00 4.78 3.18
C SER A 28 7.69 5.78 4.28
N GLU A 29 6.42 6.12 4.48
CA GLU A 29 5.99 7.13 5.44
C GLU A 29 5.22 6.46 6.57
N ALA A 30 5.35 6.97 7.78
CA ALA A 30 4.83 6.33 8.98
C ALA A 30 3.36 6.71 9.25
N TYR A 31 2.49 6.57 8.25
CA TYR A 31 1.05 6.81 8.42
C TYR A 31 0.19 5.66 7.89
N ASP A 32 -0.96 5.51 8.55
CA ASP A 32 -2.05 4.63 8.15
C ASP A 32 -3.24 5.48 7.70
N GLY A 33 -4.08 4.92 6.85
CA GLY A 33 -5.31 5.57 6.44
C GLY A 33 -6.32 4.61 5.84
N VAL A 34 -7.40 5.17 5.33
CA VAL A 34 -8.49 4.45 4.67
C VAL A 34 -8.67 4.99 3.26
N ILE A 35 -8.70 4.11 2.26
CA ILE A 35 -9.03 4.52 0.89
C ILE A 35 -10.49 4.99 0.87
N ASP A 36 -10.74 6.20 0.38
CA ASP A 36 -12.10 6.75 0.25
C ASP A 36 -12.48 7.11 -1.20
N GLY A 37 -11.60 6.81 -2.16
CA GLY A 37 -11.88 6.99 -3.58
C GLY A 37 -10.64 6.95 -4.46
N LEU A 38 -10.87 7.11 -5.76
CA LEU A 38 -9.87 7.48 -6.75
C LEU A 38 -10.09 8.92 -7.18
N THR A 39 -9.05 9.56 -7.70
CA THR A 39 -9.18 10.89 -8.30
C THR A 39 -8.22 11.05 -9.48
N GLU A 40 -8.66 11.79 -10.49
CA GLU A 40 -7.81 12.25 -11.61
C GLU A 40 -7.01 13.51 -11.23
N ILE A 41 -7.30 14.14 -10.09
CA ILE A 41 -6.42 15.15 -9.50
C ILE A 41 -5.24 14.41 -8.88
N VAL A 42 -4.04 14.80 -9.26
CA VAL A 42 -2.87 13.97 -9.09
C VAL A 42 -1.69 14.82 -8.67
N SER A 43 -1.01 14.38 -7.61
CA SER A 43 0.17 15.05 -7.07
C SER A 43 1.43 14.32 -7.52
N GLY A 44 2.42 15.08 -8.01
CA GLY A 44 3.65 14.52 -8.56
C GLY A 44 3.45 13.79 -9.90
N SER A 45 4.49 13.05 -10.31
CA SER A 45 4.52 12.35 -11.60
C SER A 45 3.87 10.96 -11.56
N GLU A 46 3.66 10.40 -10.37
CA GLU A 46 3.19 9.02 -10.25
C GLU A 46 1.67 8.88 -10.39
N ARG A 47 1.24 7.77 -10.97
CA ARG A 47 -0.16 7.38 -11.14
C ARG A 47 -0.36 5.93 -10.73
N ASN A 48 -1.60 5.57 -10.49
CA ASN A 48 -2.03 4.18 -10.47
C ASN A 48 -1.78 3.52 -11.83
N PRO A 49 -1.83 2.17 -11.90
CA PRO A 49 -1.63 1.45 -13.14
C PRO A 49 -2.59 1.81 -14.29
N ASP A 50 -3.74 2.44 -14.03
CA ASP A 50 -4.60 3.02 -15.08
C ASP A 50 -3.97 4.22 -15.83
N GLY A 51 -2.86 4.75 -15.33
CA GLY A 51 -2.18 5.92 -15.88
C GLY A 51 -2.92 7.25 -15.68
N LYS A 52 -4.06 7.24 -14.96
CA LYS A 52 -4.96 8.39 -14.86
C LYS A 52 -5.17 8.84 -13.42
N THR A 53 -5.27 7.91 -12.48
CA THR A 53 -5.74 8.22 -11.13
C THR A 53 -4.65 8.09 -10.07
N GLN A 54 -4.93 8.66 -8.89
CA GLN A 54 -4.31 8.28 -7.62
C GLN A 54 -5.41 7.88 -6.62
N TYR A 55 -5.04 7.09 -5.62
CA TYR A 55 -5.93 6.83 -4.48
C TYR A 55 -6.01 8.06 -3.59
N ARG A 56 -7.22 8.34 -3.09
CA ARG A 56 -7.40 9.24 -1.96
C ARG A 56 -7.37 8.43 -0.68
N VAL A 57 -6.44 8.77 0.20
CA VAL A 57 -6.27 8.12 1.50
C VAL A 57 -6.65 9.12 2.58
N ASN A 58 -7.73 8.82 3.30
CA ASN A 58 -8.12 9.56 4.50
C ASN A 58 -7.25 9.10 5.68
N VAL A 59 -6.43 10.00 6.22
CA VAL A 59 -5.49 9.71 7.32
C VAL A 59 -5.98 10.24 8.68
N GLY A 60 -7.22 10.71 8.75
CA GLY A 60 -7.81 11.34 9.95
C GLY A 60 -7.90 12.86 9.83
N ASP A 61 -8.63 13.49 10.76
CA ASP A 61 -8.75 14.94 10.91
C ASP A 61 -9.08 15.70 9.62
N SER A 62 -9.94 15.12 8.79
CA SER A 62 -10.32 15.63 7.45
C SER A 62 -9.18 15.73 6.44
N THR A 63 -8.00 15.22 6.76
CA THR A 63 -6.81 15.22 5.89
C THR A 63 -6.88 14.06 4.90
N ARG A 64 -6.64 14.39 3.63
CA ARG A 64 -6.60 13.41 2.53
C ARG A 64 -5.31 13.55 1.77
N LEU A 65 -4.63 12.44 1.57
CA LEU A 65 -3.41 12.35 0.78
C LEU A 65 -3.71 11.66 -0.55
N LEU A 66 -3.01 12.09 -1.60
CA LEU A 66 -3.09 11.50 -2.93
C LEU A 66 -1.88 10.62 -3.14
N VAL A 67 -2.12 9.32 -3.32
CA VAL A 67 -1.06 8.30 -3.27
C VAL A 67 -1.22 7.32 -4.43
N SER A 68 -0.12 6.99 -5.11
CA SER A 68 -0.11 5.93 -6.13
C SER A 68 -0.20 4.55 -5.47
N GLU A 69 -0.74 3.57 -6.17
CA GLU A 69 -0.85 2.20 -5.68
C GLU A 69 0.49 1.64 -5.15
N ASN A 70 1.59 1.95 -5.83
CA ASN A 70 2.90 1.37 -5.52
C ASN A 70 3.43 1.75 -4.14
N HIS A 71 2.88 2.80 -3.51
CA HIS A 71 3.26 3.25 -2.18
C HIS A 71 2.35 2.74 -1.06
N LEU A 72 1.35 1.90 -1.36
CA LEU A 72 0.39 1.43 -0.36
C LEU A 72 0.60 -0.04 0.00
N ASN A 73 0.84 -0.31 1.28
CA ASN A 73 0.65 -1.64 1.85
C ASN A 73 -0.81 -1.81 2.31
N ILE A 74 -1.34 -3.00 2.11
CA ILE A 74 -2.70 -3.40 2.48
C ILE A 74 -2.65 -3.97 3.90
N LEU A 75 -3.42 -3.40 4.81
CA LEU A 75 -3.43 -3.89 6.19
C LEU A 75 -4.31 -5.14 6.30
N VAL A 76 -3.80 -6.15 6.99
CA VAL A 76 -4.51 -7.38 7.31
C VAL A 76 -4.64 -7.58 8.82
N ASP A 77 -5.67 -8.30 9.24
CA ASP A 77 -5.84 -8.74 10.63
C ASP A 77 -4.98 -9.97 10.97
N ASN A 78 -5.12 -10.48 12.19
CA ASN A 78 -4.43 -11.67 12.67
C ASN A 78 -4.86 -12.98 11.98
N LYS A 79 -5.95 -12.96 11.20
CA LYS A 79 -6.38 -14.07 10.34
C LYS A 79 -5.91 -13.88 8.89
N ASN A 80 -5.00 -12.94 8.63
CA ASN A 80 -4.50 -12.55 7.31
C ASN A 80 -5.59 -12.04 6.35
N MET A 81 -6.72 -11.56 6.87
CA MET A 81 -7.79 -10.97 6.06
C MET A 81 -7.65 -9.46 5.98
N VAL A 82 -7.86 -8.89 4.80
CA VAL A 82 -7.82 -7.45 4.55
C VAL A 82 -8.74 -6.70 5.51
N LEU A 83 -8.23 -5.65 6.14
CA LEU A 83 -9.01 -4.77 7.02
C LEU A 83 -9.87 -3.83 6.15
N LEU A 84 -11.14 -4.17 6.03
CA LEU A 84 -12.14 -3.44 5.27
C LEU A 84 -13.26 -3.00 6.23
N ALA A 85 -13.52 -1.70 6.30
CA ALA A 85 -14.46 -1.16 7.28
C ALA A 85 -15.91 -1.58 7.00
N ARG A 86 -16.64 -2.00 8.05
CA ARG A 86 -18.10 -2.27 8.03
C ARG A 86 -18.55 -3.39 7.09
N GLU A 87 -17.67 -4.32 6.76
CA GLU A 87 -17.94 -5.41 5.83
C GLU A 87 -17.96 -6.79 6.49
N SER A 88 -18.72 -7.72 5.91
CA SER A 88 -18.83 -9.10 6.39
C SER A 88 -17.52 -9.89 6.22
N GLU A 89 -17.30 -10.92 7.05
CA GLU A 89 -16.11 -11.79 6.93
C GLU A 89 -16.03 -12.47 5.56
N LEU A 90 -17.16 -12.95 5.02
CA LEU A 90 -17.21 -13.59 3.70
C LEU A 90 -16.77 -12.64 2.58
N TYR A 91 -17.23 -11.39 2.62
CA TYR A 91 -16.82 -10.39 1.65
C TYR A 91 -15.34 -10.03 1.79
N ARG A 92 -14.87 -9.81 3.02
CA ARG A 92 -13.45 -9.56 3.32
C ARG A 92 -12.55 -10.69 2.80
N ARG A 93 -12.99 -11.95 2.92
CA ARG A 93 -12.28 -13.12 2.37
C ARG A 93 -12.20 -13.07 0.86
N SER A 94 -13.32 -12.86 0.18
CA SER A 94 -13.34 -12.73 -1.29
C SER A 94 -12.44 -11.58 -1.80
N VAL A 95 -12.46 -10.44 -1.12
CA VAL A 95 -11.57 -9.30 -1.43
C VAL A 95 -10.11 -9.68 -1.20
N THR A 96 -9.81 -10.37 -0.10
CA THR A 96 -8.44 -10.84 0.20
C THR A 96 -7.93 -11.76 -0.90
N ASP A 97 -8.72 -12.75 -1.31
CA ASP A 97 -8.35 -13.71 -2.36
C ASP A 97 -8.10 -12.99 -3.70
N ARG A 98 -8.99 -12.05 -4.07
CA ARG A 98 -8.85 -11.24 -5.29
C ARG A 98 -7.57 -10.41 -5.28
N LEU A 99 -7.26 -9.76 -4.16
CA LEU A 99 -6.07 -8.92 -4.05
C LEU A 99 -4.79 -9.77 -4.04
N ARG A 100 -4.77 -10.91 -3.33
CA ARG A 100 -3.61 -11.82 -3.32
C ARG A 100 -3.32 -12.48 -4.66
N ALA A 101 -4.30 -12.57 -5.55
CA ALA A 101 -4.07 -13.05 -6.91
C ALA A 101 -3.23 -12.08 -7.77
N VAL A 102 -3.09 -10.81 -7.35
CA VAL A 102 -2.44 -9.76 -8.15
C VAL A 102 -1.28 -9.09 -7.41
N PHE A 103 -1.44 -8.83 -6.12
CA PHE A 103 -0.41 -8.19 -5.31
C PHE A 103 0.55 -9.23 -4.71
N PRO A 104 1.86 -8.96 -4.71
CA PRO A 104 2.83 -9.82 -4.03
C PRO A 104 2.62 -9.81 -2.51
N ASP A 105 3.04 -10.88 -1.84
CA ASP A 105 2.76 -11.08 -0.40
C ASP A 105 3.35 -10.00 0.51
N ASP A 106 4.44 -9.34 0.11
CA ASP A 106 5.06 -8.23 0.83
C ASP A 106 4.17 -6.96 0.89
N ARG A 107 3.09 -6.92 0.10
CA ARG A 107 2.08 -5.85 0.17
C ARG A 107 1.13 -6.01 1.34
N PHE A 108 1.03 -7.18 1.96
CA PHE A 108 0.07 -7.46 3.03
C PHE A 108 0.77 -7.40 4.38
N VAL A 109 0.47 -6.37 5.18
CA VAL A 109 1.15 -6.13 6.45
C VAL A 109 0.17 -6.16 7.62
N THR A 110 0.57 -6.76 8.74
CA THR A 110 -0.25 -6.78 9.95
C THR A 110 -0.16 -5.44 10.69
N THR A 111 -1.24 -5.05 11.35
CA THR A 111 -1.31 -3.79 12.14
C THR A 111 -0.27 -3.70 13.26
N GLY A 112 0.30 -4.83 13.69
CA GLY A 112 1.30 -4.93 14.75
C GLY A 112 2.76 -4.78 14.29
N GLY A 113 3.03 -4.60 12.99
CA GLY A 113 4.38 -4.36 12.50
C GLY A 113 4.88 -2.98 12.93
N LYS A 114 5.59 -2.90 14.06
CA LYS A 114 6.60 -1.85 14.26
C LYS A 114 7.54 -1.95 13.06
N VAL A 115 7.69 -0.85 12.30
CA VAL A 115 8.84 -0.71 11.41
C VAL A 115 10.07 -1.04 12.27
N PRO A 116 10.89 -2.06 11.95
CA PRO A 116 12.13 -2.24 12.67
C PRO A 116 12.92 -0.96 12.43
N ALA A 117 13.10 -0.16 13.49
CA ALA A 117 14.02 0.94 13.47
C ALA A 117 15.33 0.37 12.92
N SER A 118 15.74 0.83 11.74
CA SER A 118 17.02 0.48 11.15
C SER A 118 18.06 0.61 12.26
N LYS A 119 18.67 -0.51 12.64
CA LYS A 119 19.89 -0.50 13.44
C LYS A 119 20.90 0.32 12.64
N VAL A 120 21.06 1.57 13.00
CA VAL A 120 22.27 2.32 12.68
C VAL A 120 23.40 1.50 13.30
N PRO A 121 24.36 0.96 12.53
CA PRO A 121 25.49 0.31 13.13
C PRO A 121 26.27 1.38 13.90
N ALA A 122 26.28 1.24 15.22
CA ALA A 122 27.21 1.95 16.10
C ALA A 122 28.61 1.45 15.79
N SER A 123 29.47 2.31 15.25
CA SER A 123 30.94 2.26 15.17
C SER A 123 31.35 3.38 14.19
N ILE A 124 32.24 4.33 14.47
CA ILE A 124 33.48 4.28 15.23
C ILE A 124 33.76 5.68 15.82
N GLU A 125 33.85 5.76 17.14
CA GLU A 125 34.67 6.74 17.84
C GLU A 125 36.13 6.33 17.62
N LYS A 126 36.91 7.16 16.94
CA LYS A 126 38.37 7.15 17.07
C LYS A 126 38.85 8.57 17.20
N SER A 127 39.23 8.90 18.43
CA SER A 127 40.17 9.94 18.78
C SER A 127 41.41 9.86 17.88
N GLN A 128 41.81 10.99 17.30
CA GLN A 128 43.17 11.54 17.37
C GLN A 128 43.09 13.05 17.25
#